data_AF-A0A2V5N3R1-F1
#
_entry.id   AF-A0A2V5N3R1-F1
#
_cell.length_a   1.000
_cell.length_b   1.000
_cell.length_c   1.000
_cell.angle_alpha   90.00
_cell.angle_beta   90.00
_cell.angle_gamma   90.00
#
_symmetry.space_group_name_H-M   'P 1'
#
loop_
_entity.id
_entity.type
_entity.pdbx_description
1 polymer ?
#
loop_
_entity_poly.entity_id
_entity_poly.type
_entity_poly.pdbx_seq_one_letter_code
_entity_poly.pdbx_strand_id
1 'polypeptide(L)'
;MVKRKMAGLIIIPVMVLSLASSRAQEWPVSGLYRITSGGFGAWVEVFGTGFPVALPDTYQSYVELAVDAQRNSVQMTILGEDRHTVPISFGFAFVFTNGVVFPDHVEFASQSPLPQEPSWSYTVSNSAGGLRMDGYFDGAATGLFTRFAHSNIVAVLVAAVPIPTFSAPRGSGSGAIEFTVFNGRPGQTNVIEASTDLARWTAISTNVFPSTVCPICPFIDFQDPASTNLARRYYRSFSLP
;
A
#
# COMPACT_ATOMS: atom_id res chain seq x y z
N MET A 1 -32.33 68.68 12.73
CA MET A 1 -32.43 67.30 13.23
C MET A 1 -32.22 66.34 12.07
N VAL A 2 -31.02 65.78 11.93
CA VAL A 2 -30.68 64.82 10.85
C VAL A 2 -30.59 63.43 11.46
N LYS A 3 -31.50 62.54 11.06
CA LYS A 3 -31.66 61.18 11.59
C LYS A 3 -30.78 60.21 10.80
N ARG A 4 -29.59 59.88 11.31
CA ARG A 4 -28.69 58.87 10.71
C ARG A 4 -29.20 57.47 11.07
N LYS A 5 -29.58 56.68 10.06
CA LYS A 5 -29.88 55.24 10.21
C LYS A 5 -28.57 54.46 10.13
N MET A 6 -28.22 53.76 11.21
CA MET A 6 -27.16 52.75 11.21
C MET A 6 -27.65 51.50 10.48
N ALA A 7 -26.93 51.09 9.43
CA ALA A 7 -27.09 49.78 8.82
C ALA A 7 -26.18 48.80 9.57
N GLY A 8 -26.78 47.80 10.22
CA GLY A 8 -26.06 46.72 10.92
C GLY A 8 -25.55 45.67 9.93
N LEU A 9 -24.25 45.36 10.05
CA LEU A 9 -23.58 44.29 9.30
C LEU A 9 -23.89 42.94 9.97
N ILE A 10 -24.60 42.04 9.27
CA ILE A 10 -24.84 40.67 9.73
C ILE A 10 -23.66 39.80 9.28
N ILE A 11 -22.89 39.29 10.24
CA ILE A 11 -21.83 38.31 10.00
C ILE A 11 -22.47 36.92 10.05
N ILE A 12 -22.50 36.23 8.92
CA ILE A 12 -22.96 34.83 8.83
C ILE A 12 -21.72 33.93 9.08
N PRO A 13 -21.71 33.09 10.12
CA PRO A 13 -20.62 32.14 10.32
C PRO A 13 -20.70 31.05 9.26
N VAL A 14 -19.64 30.91 8.46
CA VAL A 14 -19.47 29.78 7.54
C VAL A 14 -19.08 28.56 8.38
N MET A 15 -20.05 27.69 8.66
CA MET A 15 -19.75 26.33 9.13
C MET A 15 -19.09 25.57 7.99
N VAL A 16 -17.78 25.33 8.11
CA VAL A 16 -17.09 24.32 7.32
C VAL A 16 -17.50 22.96 7.87
N LEU A 17 -18.55 22.38 7.31
CA LEU A 17 -18.88 20.98 7.50
C LEU A 17 -17.79 20.16 6.81
N SER A 18 -16.89 19.58 7.61
CA SER A 18 -15.99 18.52 7.16
C SER A 18 -16.86 17.35 6.70
N LEU A 19 -17.15 17.29 5.39
CA LEU A 19 -17.68 16.11 4.74
C LEU A 19 -16.64 15.00 4.93
N ALA A 20 -16.85 14.15 5.94
CA ALA A 20 -16.19 12.86 6.00
C ALA A 20 -16.54 12.15 4.69
N SER A 21 -15.57 12.07 3.78
CA SER A 21 -15.70 11.40 2.49
C SER A 21 -16.20 9.98 2.73
N SER A 22 -17.39 9.68 2.25
CA SER A 22 -17.99 8.34 2.28
C SER A 22 -17.24 7.42 1.30
N ARG A 23 -15.98 7.11 1.58
CA ARG A 23 -15.16 6.18 0.77
C ARG A 23 -15.56 4.71 0.91
N ALA A 24 -16.61 4.41 1.67
CA ALA A 24 -17.09 3.04 1.89
C ALA A 24 -17.67 2.36 0.63
N GLN A 25 -17.82 3.09 -0.48
CA GLN A 25 -18.29 2.56 -1.78
C GLN A 25 -17.23 2.63 -2.88
N GLU A 26 -15.98 2.99 -2.56
CA GLU A 26 -14.91 2.96 -3.57
C GLU A 26 -14.44 1.51 -3.75
N TRP A 27 -13.99 1.18 -4.95
CA TRP A 27 -13.48 -0.15 -5.27
C TRP A 27 -12.18 -0.42 -4.49
N PRO A 28 -11.84 -1.69 -4.19
CA PRO A 28 -10.49 -2.03 -3.76
C PRO A 28 -9.46 -1.46 -4.75
N VAL A 29 -8.40 -0.85 -4.23
CA VAL A 29 -7.36 -0.23 -5.06
C VAL A 29 -6.18 -1.19 -5.18
N SER A 30 -5.53 -1.26 -6.34
CA SER A 30 -4.30 -2.04 -6.47
C SER A 30 -3.24 -1.55 -5.48
N GLY A 31 -2.57 -2.46 -4.78
CA GLY A 31 -1.49 -2.13 -3.87
C GLY A 31 -1.20 -3.22 -2.84
N LEU A 32 -0.24 -2.91 -1.97
CA LEU A 32 0.12 -3.74 -0.83
C LEU A 32 -0.67 -3.27 0.40
N TYR A 33 -1.33 -4.20 1.08
CA TYR A 33 -2.10 -3.98 2.29
C TYR A 33 -1.44 -4.73 3.44
N ARG A 34 -1.40 -4.13 4.63
CA ARG A 34 -0.91 -4.76 5.86
C ARG A 34 -2.09 -5.31 6.65
N ILE A 35 -2.06 -6.59 6.98
CA ILE A 35 -3.05 -7.21 7.84
C ILE A 35 -2.92 -6.63 9.25
N THR A 36 -4.02 -6.13 9.81
CA THR A 36 -4.08 -5.54 11.16
C THR A 36 -4.84 -6.40 12.15
N SER A 37 -5.75 -7.25 11.67
CA SER A 37 -6.49 -8.21 12.50
C SER A 37 -7.07 -9.32 11.63
N GLY A 38 -7.49 -10.41 12.27
CA GLY A 38 -8.19 -11.52 11.62
C GLY A 38 -7.82 -12.86 12.26
N GLY A 39 -8.29 -13.94 11.65
CA GLY A 39 -7.94 -15.29 12.06
C GLY A 39 -7.69 -16.19 10.86
N PHE A 40 -6.74 -17.10 11.02
CA PHE A 40 -6.53 -18.25 10.16
C PHE A 40 -6.82 -19.52 10.97
N GLY A 41 -7.65 -20.41 10.45
CA GLY A 41 -7.92 -21.71 11.05
C GLY A 41 -7.59 -22.83 10.08
N ALA A 42 -6.96 -23.89 10.57
CA ALA A 42 -6.82 -25.15 9.85
C ALA A 42 -7.54 -26.27 10.60
N TRP A 43 -8.23 -27.15 9.87
CA TRP A 43 -9.00 -28.26 10.41
C TRP A 43 -8.41 -29.60 10.00
N VAL A 44 -8.35 -30.50 10.99
CA VAL A 44 -8.05 -31.92 10.79
C VAL A 44 -9.35 -32.69 10.94
N GLU A 45 -9.76 -33.41 9.89
CA GLU A 45 -11.02 -34.16 9.89
C GLU A 45 -11.06 -35.20 11.02
N VAL A 46 -9.91 -35.81 11.32
CA VAL A 46 -9.77 -36.84 12.37
C VAL A 46 -10.06 -36.30 13.78
N PHE A 47 -9.79 -35.02 14.05
CA PHE A 47 -9.97 -34.45 15.39
C PHE A 47 -11.20 -33.56 15.53
N GLY A 48 -11.83 -33.16 14.42
CA GLY A 48 -13.00 -32.27 14.43
C GLY A 48 -12.72 -30.89 15.04
N THR A 49 -11.47 -30.56 15.33
CA THR A 49 -11.04 -29.31 15.96
C THR A 49 -10.20 -28.49 14.99
N GLY A 50 -10.49 -27.18 14.95
CA GLY A 50 -9.69 -26.21 14.24
C GLY A 50 -8.59 -25.64 15.14
N PHE A 51 -7.46 -25.27 14.55
CA PHE A 51 -6.38 -24.55 15.23
C PHE A 51 -6.42 -23.08 14.81
N PRO A 52 -7.13 -22.20 15.53
CA PRO A 52 -7.17 -20.79 15.19
C PRO A 52 -5.85 -20.12 15.55
N VAL A 53 -5.31 -19.36 14.60
CA VAL A 53 -4.15 -18.49 14.72
C VAL A 53 -4.61 -17.07 14.46
N ALA A 54 -4.28 -16.15 15.37
CA ALA A 54 -4.59 -14.74 15.17
C ALA A 54 -3.65 -14.14 14.11
N LEU A 55 -4.19 -13.28 13.25
CA LEU A 55 -3.42 -12.54 12.25
C LEU A 55 -3.28 -11.06 12.64
N PRO A 56 -2.19 -10.38 12.27
CA PRO A 56 -1.06 -10.89 11.46
C PRO A 56 -0.11 -11.80 12.25
N ASP A 57 0.57 -12.70 11.53
CA ASP A 57 1.74 -13.45 12.02
C ASP A 57 2.93 -13.34 11.04
N THR A 58 4.06 -13.97 11.36
CA THR A 58 5.28 -13.93 10.52
C THR A 58 5.07 -14.48 9.10
N TYR A 59 4.14 -15.41 8.93
CA TYR A 59 3.84 -16.05 7.65
C TYR A 59 2.74 -15.33 6.87
N GLN A 60 1.88 -14.58 7.54
CA GLN A 60 0.70 -13.94 6.96
C GLN A 60 0.52 -12.54 7.56
N SER A 61 1.19 -11.57 6.95
CA SER A 61 1.24 -10.18 7.43
C SER A 61 0.75 -9.17 6.40
N TYR A 62 0.74 -9.52 5.12
CA TYR A 62 0.41 -8.61 4.04
C TYR A 62 -0.50 -9.27 3.01
N VAL A 63 -1.21 -8.43 2.27
CA VAL A 63 -1.99 -8.82 1.09
C VAL A 63 -1.63 -7.89 -0.05
N GLU A 64 -1.15 -8.45 -1.15
CA GLU A 64 -1.01 -7.74 -2.40
C GLU A 64 -2.29 -7.92 -3.23
N LEU A 65 -2.86 -6.81 -3.68
CA LEU A 65 -4.03 -6.80 -4.55
C LEU A 65 -3.67 -6.11 -5.87
N ALA A 66 -3.94 -6.77 -7.00
CA ALA A 66 -3.77 -6.21 -8.33
C ALA A 66 -5.09 -6.22 -9.07
N VAL A 67 -5.65 -5.04 -9.31
CA VAL A 67 -6.90 -4.83 -10.05
C VAL A 67 -6.54 -4.41 -11.49
N ASP A 68 -6.95 -5.22 -12.46
CA ASP A 68 -6.89 -4.91 -13.89
C ASP A 68 -8.29 -4.48 -14.35
N ALA A 69 -8.52 -3.17 -14.37
CA ALA A 69 -9.78 -2.58 -14.80
C ALA A 69 -10.06 -2.82 -16.29
N GLN A 70 -9.04 -3.03 -17.13
CA GLN A 70 -9.23 -3.25 -18.57
C GLN A 70 -9.76 -4.66 -18.85
N ARG A 71 -9.27 -5.64 -18.10
CA ARG A 71 -9.68 -7.05 -18.21
C ARG A 71 -10.79 -7.44 -17.25
N ASN A 72 -11.24 -6.51 -16.41
CA ASN A 72 -12.20 -6.76 -15.34
C ASN A 72 -11.81 -7.97 -14.48
N SER A 73 -10.53 -8.06 -14.12
CA SER A 73 -9.97 -9.17 -13.38
C SER A 73 -9.15 -8.67 -12.20
N VAL A 74 -9.21 -9.40 -11.09
CA VAL A 74 -8.42 -9.11 -9.90
C VAL A 74 -7.52 -10.29 -9.58
N GLN A 75 -6.33 -9.99 -9.07
CA GLN A 75 -5.43 -10.96 -8.45
C GLN A 75 -5.17 -10.55 -7.01
N MET A 76 -5.06 -11.52 -6.12
CA MET A 76 -4.75 -11.33 -4.72
C MET A 76 -3.71 -12.34 -4.27
N THR A 77 -2.73 -11.90 -3.49
CA THR A 77 -1.71 -12.75 -2.89
C THR A 77 -1.58 -12.44 -1.41
N ILE A 78 -1.63 -13.45 -0.54
CA ILE A 78 -1.28 -13.29 0.88
C ILE A 78 0.24 -13.50 1.00
N LEU A 79 0.90 -12.65 1.79
CA LEU A 79 2.36 -12.58 1.90
C LEU A 79 2.81 -12.61 3.36
N GLY A 80 3.99 -13.17 3.59
CA GLY A 80 4.70 -13.13 4.87
C GLY A 80 5.20 -11.74 5.24
N GLU A 81 5.78 -11.61 6.44
CA GLU A 81 6.29 -10.34 6.98
C GLU A 81 7.36 -9.70 6.08
N ASP A 82 8.10 -10.52 5.33
CA ASP A 82 9.11 -10.07 4.36
C ASP A 82 8.52 -9.43 3.10
N ARG A 83 7.19 -9.48 2.90
CA ARG A 83 6.44 -8.97 1.74
C ARG A 83 6.73 -9.64 0.40
N HIS A 84 7.38 -10.81 0.40
CA HIS A 84 7.75 -11.53 -0.83
C HIS A 84 7.40 -13.00 -0.76
N THR A 85 7.51 -13.61 0.43
CA THR A 85 7.21 -15.03 0.63
C THR A 85 5.71 -15.25 0.57
N VAL A 86 5.27 -16.04 -0.40
CA VAL A 86 3.90 -16.56 -0.43
C VAL A 86 3.82 -17.76 0.50
N PRO A 87 3.02 -17.72 1.58
CA PRO A 87 2.86 -18.84 2.47
C PRO A 87 2.22 -20.00 1.70
N ILE A 88 2.66 -21.21 2.02
CA ILE A 88 2.08 -22.45 1.50
C ILE A 88 1.47 -23.19 2.68
N SER A 89 0.17 -23.46 2.60
CA SER A 89 -0.54 -24.26 3.59
C SER A 89 -1.15 -25.46 2.90
N PHE A 90 -0.79 -26.67 3.34
CA PHE A 90 -1.31 -27.93 2.78
C PHE A 90 -1.14 -28.06 1.26
N GLY A 91 -0.03 -27.56 0.72
CA GLY A 91 0.25 -27.55 -0.72
C GLY A 91 -0.50 -26.46 -1.50
N PHE A 92 -1.33 -25.66 -0.83
CA PHE A 92 -2.00 -24.50 -1.41
C PHE A 92 -1.16 -23.25 -1.17
N ALA A 93 -0.68 -22.64 -2.24
CA ALA A 93 -0.09 -21.29 -2.19
C ALA A 93 -1.23 -20.27 -2.20
N PHE A 94 -1.19 -19.27 -1.33
CA PHE A 94 -2.23 -18.24 -1.23
C PHE A 94 -2.14 -17.19 -2.35
N VAL A 95 -2.29 -17.66 -3.58
CA VAL A 95 -2.33 -16.88 -4.82
C VAL A 95 -3.68 -17.11 -5.46
N PHE A 96 -4.46 -16.04 -5.57
CA PHE A 96 -5.81 -16.06 -6.10
C PHE A 96 -5.85 -15.25 -7.39
N THR A 97 -6.12 -15.92 -8.50
CA THR A 97 -6.21 -15.30 -9.82
C THR A 97 -7.64 -15.33 -10.34
N ASN A 98 -7.95 -14.47 -11.32
CA ASN A 98 -9.26 -14.42 -11.98
C ASN A 98 -10.42 -14.06 -11.03
N GLY A 99 -10.17 -13.18 -10.06
CA GLY A 99 -11.23 -12.66 -9.21
C GLY A 99 -12.29 -11.93 -10.02
N VAL A 100 -13.55 -12.26 -9.76
CA VAL A 100 -14.74 -11.64 -10.35
C VAL A 100 -15.13 -10.43 -9.51
N VAL A 101 -15.36 -9.30 -10.16
CA VAL A 101 -15.69 -8.06 -9.47
C VAL A 101 -17.20 -7.83 -9.41
N PHE A 102 -17.70 -7.61 -8.21
CA PHE A 102 -19.07 -7.20 -7.89
C PHE A 102 -19.09 -5.74 -7.40
N PRO A 103 -20.27 -5.09 -7.32
CA PRO A 103 -20.36 -3.69 -6.90
C PRO A 103 -19.79 -3.39 -5.50
N ASP A 104 -19.80 -4.36 -4.59
CA ASP A 104 -19.42 -4.20 -3.19
C ASP A 104 -18.25 -5.11 -2.75
N HIS A 105 -17.84 -6.07 -3.58
CA HIS A 105 -16.76 -7.00 -3.27
C HIS A 105 -16.13 -7.63 -4.51
N VAL A 106 -15.01 -8.31 -4.32
CA VAL A 106 -14.37 -9.19 -5.29
C VAL A 106 -14.51 -10.62 -4.76
N GLU A 107 -14.91 -11.54 -5.62
CA GLU A 107 -14.95 -12.97 -5.29
C GLU A 107 -13.89 -13.72 -6.10
N PHE A 108 -13.13 -14.56 -5.41
CA PHE A 108 -12.26 -15.53 -6.03
C PHE A 108 -12.81 -16.91 -5.65
N ALA A 109 -13.17 -17.72 -6.64
CA ALA A 109 -13.67 -19.04 -6.37
C ALA A 109 -13.15 -20.05 -7.38
N SER A 110 -12.89 -21.26 -6.90
CA SER A 110 -12.74 -22.45 -7.72
C SER A 110 -13.75 -23.47 -7.22
N GLN A 111 -14.75 -23.72 -8.05
CA GLN A 111 -15.69 -24.82 -7.81
C GLN A 111 -15.25 -25.99 -8.67
N SER A 112 -14.98 -27.12 -8.04
CA SER A 112 -14.86 -28.35 -8.80
C SER A 112 -16.26 -28.89 -9.15
N PRO A 113 -16.47 -29.42 -10.35
CA PRO A 113 -17.69 -30.16 -10.69
C PRO A 113 -17.84 -31.47 -9.89
N LEU A 114 -16.78 -31.98 -9.27
CA LEU A 114 -16.80 -33.25 -8.52
C LEU A 114 -16.73 -32.99 -7.00
N PRO A 115 -17.56 -33.68 -6.17
CA PRO A 115 -17.60 -33.46 -4.72
C PRO A 115 -16.30 -33.76 -3.97
N GLN A 116 -15.36 -34.46 -4.60
CA GLN A 116 -14.11 -34.94 -3.99
C GLN A 116 -12.89 -34.08 -4.36
N GLU A 117 -13.07 -33.13 -5.27
CA GLU A 117 -12.00 -32.26 -5.71
C GLU A 117 -11.93 -31.01 -4.84
N PRO A 118 -10.73 -30.43 -4.70
CA PRO A 118 -10.53 -29.24 -3.91
C PRO A 118 -11.34 -28.06 -4.47
N SER A 119 -12.03 -27.38 -3.57
CA SER A 119 -12.77 -26.15 -3.83
C SER A 119 -12.32 -25.07 -2.87
N TRP A 120 -12.46 -23.82 -3.26
CA TRP A 120 -12.15 -22.70 -2.40
C TRP A 120 -12.94 -21.47 -2.84
N SER A 121 -13.22 -20.58 -1.89
CA SER A 121 -13.90 -19.32 -2.13
C SER A 121 -13.36 -18.26 -1.17
N TYR A 122 -13.06 -17.10 -1.71
CA TYR A 122 -12.55 -15.93 -1.01
C TYR A 122 -13.32 -14.70 -1.44
N THR A 123 -13.72 -13.89 -0.48
CA THR A 123 -14.37 -12.60 -0.69
C THR A 123 -13.48 -11.50 -0.16
N VAL A 124 -13.31 -10.43 -0.94
CA VAL A 124 -12.57 -9.23 -0.57
C VAL A 124 -13.48 -8.03 -0.76
N SER A 125 -13.82 -7.33 0.31
CA SER A 125 -14.62 -6.10 0.26
C SER A 125 -13.82 -4.89 0.74
N ASN A 126 -14.20 -3.70 0.30
CA ASN A 126 -13.64 -2.47 0.85
C ASN A 126 -14.30 -2.17 2.21
N SER A 127 -13.49 -1.88 3.22
CA SER A 127 -13.95 -1.50 4.55
C SER A 127 -13.17 -0.28 5.03
N ALA A 128 -13.85 0.88 5.12
CA ALA A 128 -13.40 2.10 5.80
C ALA A 128 -11.88 2.39 5.75
N GLY A 129 -11.27 2.37 4.56
CA GLY A 129 -9.84 2.65 4.37
C GLY A 129 -8.93 1.42 4.25
N GLY A 130 -9.50 0.23 4.08
CA GLY A 130 -8.78 -1.03 3.93
C GLY A 130 -9.60 -2.12 3.23
N LEU A 131 -9.08 -3.34 3.26
CA LEU A 131 -9.75 -4.55 2.80
C LEU A 131 -10.33 -5.30 3.99
N ARG A 132 -11.49 -5.90 3.80
CA ARG A 132 -12.01 -6.98 4.64
C ARG A 132 -12.04 -8.26 3.82
N MET A 133 -11.54 -9.35 4.39
CA MET A 133 -11.41 -10.62 3.68
C MET A 133 -11.87 -11.79 4.53
N ASP A 134 -12.61 -12.67 3.87
CA ASP A 134 -13.08 -13.94 4.39
C ASP A 134 -12.88 -14.98 3.30
N GLY A 135 -12.53 -16.20 3.66
CA GLY A 135 -12.40 -17.25 2.67
C GLY A 135 -12.09 -18.60 3.26
N TYR A 136 -12.25 -19.63 2.45
CA TYR A 136 -11.96 -21.00 2.85
C TYR A 136 -11.44 -21.80 1.68
N PHE A 137 -10.76 -22.87 2.01
CA PHE A 137 -10.39 -23.96 1.12
C PHE A 137 -10.92 -25.24 1.73
N ASP A 138 -11.55 -26.06 0.90
CA ASP A 138 -12.08 -27.36 1.25
C ASP A 138 -11.61 -28.38 0.21
N GLY A 139 -10.80 -29.34 0.63
CA GLY A 139 -10.23 -30.31 -0.28
C GLY A 139 -9.32 -31.30 0.42
N ALA A 140 -9.29 -32.52 -0.08
CA ALA A 140 -8.34 -33.53 0.36
C ALA A 140 -6.93 -33.11 -0.06
N ALA A 141 -6.21 -32.38 0.79
CA ALA A 141 -4.76 -32.37 0.68
C ALA A 141 -4.28 -33.82 0.92
N THR A 142 -3.22 -34.24 0.25
CA THR A 142 -2.56 -35.52 0.54
C THR A 142 -2.05 -35.52 2.00
N GLY A 143 -2.90 -35.82 2.98
CA GLY A 143 -2.62 -35.62 4.40
C GLY A 143 -3.86 -35.63 5.32
N LEU A 144 -3.68 -35.25 6.58
CA LEU A 144 -4.73 -35.24 7.63
C LEU A 144 -5.66 -34.01 7.60
N PHE A 145 -5.28 -32.97 6.86
CA PHE A 145 -5.99 -31.70 6.85
C PHE A 145 -6.86 -31.60 5.60
N THR A 146 -8.13 -31.31 5.80
CA THR A 146 -9.13 -31.26 4.72
C THR A 146 -9.67 -29.85 4.47
N ARG A 147 -9.45 -28.92 5.40
CA ARG A 147 -10.00 -27.57 5.30
C ARG A 147 -9.14 -26.54 6.02
N PHE A 148 -9.07 -25.34 5.47
CA PHE A 148 -8.62 -24.14 6.18
C PHE A 148 -9.47 -22.94 5.81
N ALA A 149 -9.39 -21.87 6.61
CA ALA A 149 -10.20 -20.68 6.43
C ALA A 149 -9.54 -19.46 7.03
N HIS A 150 -9.79 -18.34 6.37
CA HIS A 150 -9.53 -17.01 6.84
C HIS A 150 -10.85 -16.37 7.24
N SER A 151 -10.88 -15.77 8.42
CA SER A 151 -12.09 -15.11 8.94
C SER A 151 -11.78 -13.71 9.42
N ASN A 152 -12.59 -12.75 9.01
CA ASN A 152 -12.57 -11.36 9.45
C ASN A 152 -11.18 -10.73 9.34
N ILE A 153 -10.44 -11.02 8.26
CA ILE A 153 -9.18 -10.34 8.02
C ILE A 153 -9.48 -8.89 7.70
N VAL A 154 -8.82 -7.98 8.40
CA VAL A 154 -8.81 -6.55 8.08
C VAL A 154 -7.39 -6.18 7.70
N ALA A 155 -7.23 -5.54 6.55
CA ALA A 155 -5.94 -5.09 6.06
C ALA A 155 -6.01 -3.63 5.62
N VAL A 156 -5.01 -2.82 6.00
CA VAL A 156 -4.96 -1.39 5.67
C VAL A 156 -3.97 -1.18 4.53
N LEU A 157 -4.33 -0.33 3.56
CA LEU A 157 -3.42 -0.03 2.44
C LEU A 157 -2.10 0.51 2.99
N VAL A 158 -1.01 -0.20 2.72
CA VAL A 158 0.33 0.32 2.95
C VAL A 158 0.49 1.42 1.95
N ALA A 159 0.44 2.68 2.42
CA ALA A 159 0.76 3.80 1.57
C ALA A 159 2.08 3.48 0.84
N ALA A 160 2.08 3.60 -0.49
CA ALA A 160 3.26 3.32 -1.29
C ALA A 160 4.44 4.08 -0.67
N VAL A 161 5.59 3.41 -0.53
CA VAL A 161 6.82 4.11 -0.13
C VAL A 161 7.02 5.20 -1.17
N PRO A 162 6.94 6.49 -0.78
CA PRO A 162 7.06 7.56 -1.75
C PRO A 162 8.41 7.41 -2.44
N ILE A 163 8.39 7.31 -3.77
CA ILE A 163 9.61 7.25 -4.57
C ILE A 163 10.09 8.69 -4.69
N PRO A 164 11.27 9.03 -4.15
CA PRO A 164 11.76 10.40 -4.24
C PRO A 164 11.98 10.76 -5.70
N THR A 165 11.50 11.94 -6.10
CA THR A 165 11.62 12.43 -7.48
C THR A 165 12.38 13.75 -7.49
N PHE A 166 13.21 13.95 -8.51
CA PHE A 166 13.93 15.21 -8.69
C PHE A 166 13.12 16.23 -9.49
N SER A 167 13.30 17.51 -9.15
CA SER A 167 13.08 18.59 -10.10
C SER A 167 14.02 18.47 -11.30
N ALA A 168 13.75 19.23 -12.36
CA ALA A 168 14.78 19.47 -13.37
C ALA A 168 16.03 20.04 -12.68
N PRO A 169 17.24 19.52 -12.97
CA PRO A 169 18.48 20.08 -12.45
C PRO A 169 18.71 21.46 -13.05
N ARG A 170 19.22 22.38 -12.23
CA ARG A 170 19.60 23.73 -12.61
C ARG A 170 21.04 24.03 -12.18
N GLY A 171 21.69 24.98 -12.85
CA GLY A 171 22.96 25.53 -12.38
C GLY A 171 22.70 26.63 -11.35
N SER A 172 23.43 26.60 -10.24
CA SER A 172 23.44 27.67 -9.24
C SER A 172 24.33 28.83 -9.70
N GLY A 173 24.29 29.96 -8.98
CA GLY A 173 25.18 31.10 -9.24
C GLY A 173 26.67 30.79 -9.14
N SER A 174 27.06 29.67 -8.50
CA SER A 174 28.44 29.18 -8.44
C SER A 174 28.78 28.13 -9.51
N GLY A 175 27.86 27.84 -10.43
CA GLY A 175 28.01 26.80 -11.45
C GLY A 175 27.78 25.38 -10.94
N ALA A 176 27.44 25.20 -9.66
CA ALA A 176 27.11 23.90 -9.11
C ALA A 176 25.71 23.45 -9.56
N ILE A 177 25.52 22.15 -9.76
CA ILE A 177 24.20 21.57 -10.00
C ILE A 177 23.37 21.66 -8.72
N GLU A 178 22.12 22.09 -8.87
CA GLU A 178 21.12 22.18 -7.81
C GLU A 178 19.80 21.56 -8.29
N PHE A 179 19.08 20.89 -7.40
CA PHE A 179 17.74 20.37 -7.64
C PHE A 179 16.98 20.18 -6.32
N THR A 180 15.68 20.02 -6.43
CA THR A 180 14.79 19.72 -5.30
C THR A 180 14.35 18.26 -5.37
N VAL A 181 14.36 17.57 -4.24
CA VAL A 181 13.80 16.22 -4.09
C VAL A 181 12.41 16.32 -3.49
N PHE A 182 11.41 15.75 -4.15
CA PHE A 182 10.01 15.69 -3.73
C PHE A 182 9.58 14.27 -3.39
N ASN A 183 8.30 14.11 -3.03
CA ASN A 183 7.66 12.83 -2.80
C ASN A 183 8.38 12.01 -1.73
N GLY A 184 8.64 12.64 -0.58
CA GLY A 184 9.05 11.95 0.64
C GLY A 184 7.96 12.01 1.70
N ARG A 185 8.12 11.23 2.78
CA ARG A 185 7.33 11.40 4.01
C ARG A 185 8.06 12.28 5.01
N PRO A 186 7.36 13.16 5.75
CA PRO A 186 7.93 13.81 6.94
C PRO A 186 8.64 12.80 7.84
N GLY A 187 9.89 13.09 8.22
CA GLY A 187 10.70 12.21 9.07
C GLY A 187 11.41 11.06 8.33
N GLN A 188 11.11 10.84 7.05
CA GLN A 188 11.78 9.81 6.26
C GLN A 188 13.19 10.26 5.85
N THR A 189 14.17 9.37 5.98
CA THR A 189 15.55 9.64 5.55
C THR A 189 15.70 9.35 4.06
N ASN A 190 16.26 10.29 3.31
CA ASN A 190 16.56 10.18 1.89
C ASN A 190 18.06 10.27 1.65
N VAL A 191 18.58 9.33 0.87
CA VAL A 191 19.98 9.31 0.41
C VAL A 191 20.01 9.74 -1.04
N ILE A 192 20.87 10.72 -1.34
CA ILE A 192 21.19 11.16 -2.70
C ILE A 192 22.56 10.61 -3.04
N GLU A 193 22.63 9.89 -4.15
CA GLU A 193 23.88 9.37 -4.69
C GLU A 193 24.19 10.02 -6.03
N ALA A 194 25.48 10.15 -6.32
CA ALA A 194 25.96 10.54 -7.63
C ALA A 194 26.94 9.55 -8.25
N SER A 195 27.02 9.62 -9.57
CA SER A 195 27.94 8.85 -10.39
C SER A 195 28.47 9.68 -11.56
N THR A 196 29.69 9.37 -12.02
CA THR A 196 30.27 9.91 -13.25
C THR A 196 30.28 8.91 -14.41
N ASP A 197 29.92 7.64 -14.14
CA ASP A 197 30.02 6.52 -15.07
C ASP A 197 28.78 5.60 -15.08
N LEU A 198 27.75 5.90 -14.29
CA LEU A 198 26.54 5.08 -14.04
C LEU A 198 26.79 3.71 -13.41
N ALA A 199 28.04 3.34 -13.15
CA ALA A 199 28.43 2.05 -12.58
C ALA A 199 28.74 2.18 -11.09
N ARG A 200 29.48 3.22 -10.71
CA ARG A 200 29.86 3.50 -9.32
C ARG A 200 29.02 4.64 -8.78
N TRP A 201 28.28 4.36 -7.72
CA TRP A 201 27.43 5.31 -7.04
C TRP A 201 28.00 5.61 -5.66
N THR A 202 28.04 6.88 -5.30
CA THR A 202 28.55 7.34 -4.01
C THR A 202 27.51 8.22 -3.37
N ALA A 203 27.18 7.96 -2.10
CA ALA A 203 26.33 8.83 -1.30
C ALA A 203 26.99 10.20 -1.14
N ILE A 204 26.30 11.24 -1.59
CA ILE A 204 26.75 12.63 -1.53
C ILE A 204 25.87 13.48 -0.60
N SER A 205 24.71 12.96 -0.20
CA SER A 205 23.85 13.60 0.80
C SER A 205 22.94 12.59 1.47
N THR A 206 22.70 12.77 2.76
CA THR A 206 21.70 12.02 3.53
C THR A 206 20.91 13.02 4.36
N ASN A 207 19.65 13.25 4.01
CA ASN A 207 18.80 14.24 4.66
C ASN A 207 17.47 13.63 5.07
N VAL A 208 16.86 14.19 6.10
CA VAL A 208 15.51 13.82 6.54
C VAL A 208 14.52 14.78 5.91
N PHE A 209 13.46 14.25 5.30
CA PHE A 209 12.37 15.08 4.79
C PHE A 209 11.71 15.85 5.94
N PRO A 210 11.63 17.19 5.85
CA PRO A 210 11.16 18.00 6.95
C PRO A 210 9.65 17.80 7.20
N SER A 211 9.22 17.96 8.44
CA SER A 211 7.78 17.96 8.79
C SER A 211 7.16 19.34 8.57
N THR A 212 7.23 19.84 7.33
CA THR A 212 6.70 21.15 6.93
C THR A 212 5.37 21.02 6.20
N VAL A 213 4.46 21.97 6.45
CA VAL A 213 3.15 22.04 5.79
C VAL A 213 3.19 23.15 4.75
N CYS A 214 3.17 22.76 3.47
CA CYS A 214 3.02 23.68 2.33
C CYS A 214 2.50 22.90 1.11
N PRO A 215 2.00 23.56 0.04
CA PRO A 215 1.40 22.89 -1.11
C PRO A 215 2.32 21.89 -1.84
N ILE A 216 3.64 22.03 -1.71
CA ILE A 216 4.65 21.19 -2.34
C ILE A 216 5.54 20.42 -1.34
N CYS A 217 5.22 20.52 -0.05
CA CYS A 217 6.00 19.90 1.03
C CYS A 217 5.59 18.44 1.25
N PRO A 218 6.50 17.58 1.76
CA PRO A 218 7.89 17.89 2.11
C PRO A 218 8.83 17.81 0.90
N PHE A 219 9.91 18.61 0.94
CA PHE A 219 10.97 18.56 -0.06
C PHE A 219 12.35 18.79 0.56
N ILE A 220 13.39 18.40 -0.17
CA ILE A 220 14.80 18.65 0.18
C ILE A 220 15.42 19.44 -0.97
N ASP A 221 15.89 20.65 -0.71
CA ASP A 221 16.75 21.37 -1.65
C ASP A 221 18.18 20.86 -1.52
N PHE A 222 18.78 20.53 -2.66
CA PHE A 222 20.12 19.97 -2.71
C PHE A 222 20.97 20.69 -3.73
N GLN A 223 22.21 20.97 -3.34
CA GLN A 223 23.25 21.51 -4.20
C GLN A 223 24.50 20.61 -4.12
N ASP A 224 25.14 20.40 -5.27
CA ASP A 224 26.36 19.60 -5.40
C ASP A 224 27.55 20.47 -5.81
N PRO A 225 28.28 21.09 -4.86
CA PRO A 225 29.44 21.92 -5.17
C PRO A 225 30.51 21.19 -5.98
N ALA A 226 30.68 19.88 -5.77
CA ALA A 226 31.68 19.06 -6.44
C ALA A 226 31.36 18.83 -7.93
N SER A 227 30.14 19.10 -8.38
CA SER A 227 29.77 19.01 -9.80
C SER A 227 30.54 20.00 -10.70
N THR A 228 31.00 21.11 -10.15
CA THR A 228 31.77 22.15 -10.89
C THR A 228 33.07 21.63 -11.51
N ASN A 229 33.63 20.55 -10.96
CA ASN A 229 34.90 19.96 -11.41
C ASN A 229 34.70 18.74 -12.32
N LEU A 230 33.48 18.48 -12.78
CA LEU A 230 33.15 17.25 -13.50
C LEU A 230 32.41 17.57 -14.80
N ALA A 231 32.84 16.95 -15.90
CA ALA A 231 32.21 17.13 -17.21
C ALA A 231 30.78 16.56 -17.28
N ARG A 232 30.47 15.56 -16.43
CA ARG A 232 29.14 14.97 -16.33
C ARG A 232 28.90 14.42 -14.93
N ARG A 233 27.63 14.44 -14.52
CA ARG A 233 27.18 13.84 -13.27
C ARG A 233 25.77 13.31 -13.40
N TYR A 234 25.55 12.12 -12.85
CA TYR A 234 24.26 11.45 -12.79
C TYR A 234 23.84 11.36 -11.33
N TYR A 235 22.53 11.42 -11.07
CA TYR A 235 21.96 11.42 -9.73
C TYR A 235 20.90 10.33 -9.62
N ARG A 236 20.82 9.71 -8.44
CA ARG A 236 19.70 8.87 -8.03
C ARG A 236 19.43 9.08 -6.55
N SER A 237 18.21 8.78 -6.12
CA SER A 237 17.85 8.88 -4.70
C SER A 237 16.98 7.71 -4.29
N PHE A 238 17.06 7.36 -3.02
CA PHE A 238 16.18 6.39 -2.40
C PHE A 238 15.94 6.79 -0.95
N SER A 239 14.77 6.41 -0.45
CA SER A 239 14.43 6.58 0.95
C SER A 239 14.76 5.34 1.75
N LEU A 240 15.26 5.54 2.97
CA LEU A 240 15.41 4.48 3.95
C LEU A 240 14.06 4.20 4.66
N PRO A 241 13.89 2.99 5.23
CA PRO A 241 12.72 2.63 6.02
C PRO A 241 12.48 3.53 7.22
#